data_AF-A0A0T1T6U4-F1
#
_entry.id   AF-A0A0T1T6U4-F1
#
_cell.length_a   1.000
_cell.length_b   1.000
_cell.length_c   1.000
_cell.angle_alpha   90.00
_cell.angle_beta   90.00
_cell.angle_gamma   90.00
#
_symmetry.space_group_name_H-M   'P 1'
#
loop_
_entity.id
_entity.type
_entity.pdbx_description
1 polymer ?
#
loop_
_entity_poly.entity_id
_entity_poly.type
_entity_poly.pdbx_seq_one_letter_code
_entity_poly.pdbx_strand_id
1 'polypeptide(L)'
;MKVRARTTAEAVIGAVTGARTSPSTLLLGRADASGRLRLIARTTPLPTAARRDLGTRVRPCDADHPWRGRRFSAGWGSRGELEFAPVHPDVVVEFLADTTVDDGRYRHPVRFLRVREDLTADQLPLLGA
;
A
#
# COMPACT_ATOMS: atom_id res chain seq x y z
N MET A 1 -23.35 -18.09 12.43
CA MET A 1 -22.19 -17.30 12.88
C MET A 1 -21.45 -16.75 11.67
N LYS A 2 -21.16 -15.45 11.60
CA LYS A 2 -20.34 -14.87 10.51
C LYS A 2 -18.89 -14.77 11.00
N VAL A 3 -18.10 -15.78 10.69
CA VAL A 3 -16.64 -15.75 10.92
C VAL A 3 -16.04 -14.77 9.90
N ARG A 4 -15.47 -13.66 10.36
CA ARG A 4 -14.59 -12.82 9.52
C ARG A 4 -13.20 -13.44 9.60
N ALA A 5 -12.80 -14.17 8.57
CA ALA A 5 -11.43 -14.66 8.47
C ALA A 5 -10.50 -13.46 8.30
N ARG A 6 -9.74 -13.14 9.36
CA ARG A 6 -8.66 -12.15 9.27
C ARG A 6 -7.52 -12.78 8.51
N THR A 7 -7.14 -12.19 7.38
CA THR A 7 -6.07 -12.71 6.52
C THR A 7 -4.95 -11.68 6.46
N THR A 8 -3.71 -12.12 6.66
CA THR A 8 -2.53 -11.31 6.42
C THR A 8 -2.09 -11.45 4.96
N ALA A 9 -1.50 -10.39 4.42
CA ALA A 9 -0.91 -10.39 3.09
C ALA A 9 0.23 -9.37 3.01
N GLU A 10 1.09 -9.54 2.02
CA GLU A 10 2.21 -8.66 1.74
C GLU A 10 2.00 -7.81 0.48
N ALA A 11 2.54 -6.59 0.52
CA ALA A 11 2.53 -5.67 -0.60
C ALA A 11 3.66 -4.65 -0.52
N VAL A 12 3.96 -4.03 -1.66
CA VAL A 12 4.95 -2.97 -1.77
C VAL A 12 4.29 -1.61 -1.50
N ILE A 13 5.01 -0.70 -0.85
CA ILE A 13 4.59 0.70 -0.73
C ILE A 13 4.84 1.42 -2.06
N GLY A 14 3.78 1.82 -2.78
CA GLY A 14 3.92 2.61 -4.01
C GLY A 14 3.70 4.12 -3.80
N ALA A 15 3.03 4.50 -2.72
CA ALA A 15 2.86 5.89 -2.34
C ALA A 15 2.49 6.02 -0.84
N VAL A 16 2.62 7.24 -0.34
CA VAL A 16 2.23 7.61 1.03
C VAL A 16 1.35 8.86 1.03
N THR A 17 0.54 9.01 2.06
CA THR A 17 -0.16 10.29 2.34
C THR A 17 0.55 11.05 3.46
N GLY A 18 0.36 12.37 3.53
CA GLY A 18 1.10 13.23 4.43
C GLY A 18 2.59 13.34 4.05
N ALA A 19 3.42 13.78 4.99
CA ALA A 19 4.85 13.95 4.74
C ALA A 19 5.54 12.59 4.58
N ARG A 20 6.41 12.44 3.56
CA ARG A 20 7.18 11.20 3.33
C ARG A 20 8.02 10.80 4.55
N THR A 21 8.54 11.77 5.29
CA THR A 21 9.34 11.56 6.51
C THR A 21 8.49 11.16 7.74
N SER A 22 7.16 11.24 7.65
CA SER A 22 6.22 10.83 8.69
C SER A 22 4.86 10.50 8.07
N PRO A 23 4.76 9.40 7.30
CA PRO A 23 3.60 9.10 6.48
C PRO A 23 2.36 8.85 7.34
N SER A 24 1.20 9.35 6.91
CA SER A 24 -0.07 9.16 7.60
C SER A 24 -0.70 7.82 7.25
N THR A 25 -0.75 7.46 5.98
CA THR A 25 -1.21 6.17 5.45
C THR A 25 -0.34 5.71 4.29
N LEU A 26 -0.41 4.41 3.96
CA LEU A 26 0.27 3.81 2.82
C LEU A 26 -0.72 3.45 1.72
N LEU A 27 -0.31 3.66 0.48
CA LEU A 27 -0.93 3.08 -0.71
C LEU A 27 -0.10 1.88 -1.13
N LEU A 28 -0.71 0.70 -1.02
CA LEU A 28 -0.06 -0.58 -1.21
C LEU A 28 -0.34 -1.11 -2.60
N GLY A 29 0.69 -1.63 -3.26
CA GLY A 29 0.57 -2.18 -4.60
C GLY A 29 1.28 -3.51 -4.79
N ARG A 30 0.88 -4.17 -5.87
CA ARG A 30 1.53 -5.37 -6.41
C ARG A 30 1.73 -5.21 -7.91
N ALA A 31 2.78 -5.80 -8.45
CA ALA A 31 2.95 -5.89 -9.89
C ALA A 31 1.88 -6.80 -10.48
N ASP A 32 1.31 -6.42 -11.62
CA ASP A 32 0.51 -7.34 -12.45
C ASP A 32 1.42 -8.10 -13.42
N ALA A 33 0.85 -9.02 -14.20
CA ALA A 33 1.57 -9.78 -15.23
C ALA A 33 2.25 -8.90 -16.31
N SER A 34 1.87 -7.63 -16.45
CA SER A 34 2.51 -6.66 -17.35
C SER A 34 3.65 -5.88 -16.68
N GLY A 35 4.01 -6.21 -15.44
CA GLY A 35 5.03 -5.50 -14.66
C GLY A 35 4.56 -4.15 -14.12
N ARG A 36 3.26 -3.81 -14.22
CA ARG A 36 2.74 -2.52 -13.75
C ARG A 36 2.30 -2.62 -12.30
N LEU A 37 2.72 -1.66 -11.48
CA LEU A 37 2.27 -1.55 -10.09
C LEU A 37 0.79 -1.15 -10.04
N ARG A 38 -0.04 -2.04 -9.48
CA ARG A 38 -1.47 -1.84 -9.26
C ARG A 38 -1.75 -1.57 -7.81
N LEU A 39 -2.58 -0.56 -7.53
CA LEU A 39 -3.06 -0.29 -6.19
C LEU A 39 -3.97 -1.46 -5.76
N ILE A 40 -3.63 -2.10 -4.64
CA ILE A 40 -4.41 -3.19 -4.08
C ILE A 40 -5.05 -2.82 -2.74
N ALA A 41 -4.47 -1.91 -1.97
CA ALA A 41 -5.01 -1.54 -0.67
C ALA A 41 -4.53 -0.15 -0.25
N ARG A 42 -5.27 0.47 0.67
CA ARG A 42 -4.78 1.60 1.47
C ARG A 42 -4.77 1.20 2.93
N THR A 43 -3.78 1.63 3.71
CA THR A 43 -3.82 1.38 5.15
C THR A 43 -4.79 2.31 5.87
N THR A 44 -5.20 1.92 7.07
CA THR A 44 -5.63 2.84 8.13
C THR A 44 -4.47 3.78 8.51
N PRO A 45 -4.73 4.87 9.26
CA PRO A 45 -3.68 5.69 9.82
C PRO A 45 -2.61 4.86 10.53
N LEU A 46 -1.35 5.15 10.23
CA LEU A 46 -0.21 4.47 10.82
C LEU A 46 -0.01 4.90 12.29
N PRO A 47 0.36 3.98 13.19
CA PRO A 47 0.83 4.33 14.54
C PRO A 47 2.10 5.18 14.47
N THR A 48 2.30 6.08 15.44
CA THR A 48 3.44 7.03 15.46
C THR A 48 4.80 6.37 15.28
N ALA A 49 5.03 5.21 15.92
CA ALA A 49 6.28 4.46 15.77
C ALA A 49 6.51 4.01 14.31
N ALA A 50 5.47 3.46 13.68
CA ALA A 50 5.52 3.05 12.27
C ALA A 50 5.74 4.25 11.33
N ARG A 51 5.18 5.43 11.62
CA ARG A 51 5.45 6.64 10.82
C ARG A 51 6.91 7.00 10.83
N ARG A 52 7.54 7.01 12.01
CA ARG A 52 8.96 7.36 12.16
C ARG A 52 9.85 6.35 11.47
N ASP A 53 9.60 5.05 11.68
CA ASP A 53 10.35 3.97 11.06
C ASP A 53 10.20 3.97 9.53
N LEU A 54 8.98 4.09 9.00
CA LEU A 54 8.77 4.14 7.56
C LEU A 54 9.36 5.41 6.94
N GLY A 55 9.34 6.53 7.65
CA GLY A 55 9.91 7.79 7.19
C GLY A 55 11.42 7.76 6.93
N THR A 56 12.15 6.81 7.53
CA THR A 56 13.59 6.60 7.24
C THR A 56 13.84 5.58 6.13
N ARG A 57 12.83 4.79 5.76
CA ARG A 57 12.92 3.69 4.80
C ARG A 57 12.44 4.08 3.41
N VAL A 58 11.35 4.84 3.31
CA VAL A 58 10.75 5.17 2.02
C VAL A 58 11.58 6.21 1.28
N ARG A 59 11.87 5.93 0.02
CA ARG A 59 12.68 6.80 -0.84
C ARG A 59 11.79 7.59 -1.81
N PRO A 60 12.23 8.77 -2.28
CA PRO A 60 11.57 9.45 -3.40
C PRO A 60 11.40 8.50 -4.59
N CYS A 61 10.30 8.59 -5.31
CA CYS A 61 10.09 7.80 -6.52
C CYS A 61 10.95 8.30 -7.71
N ASP A 62 11.26 7.42 -8.65
CA ASP A 62 11.91 7.79 -9.91
C ASP A 62 10.95 8.52 -10.85
N ALA A 63 11.47 9.22 -11.86
CA ALA A 63 10.67 10.01 -12.82
C ALA A 63 9.59 9.18 -13.53
N ASP A 64 9.85 7.90 -13.79
CA ASP A 64 8.96 6.99 -14.51
C ASP A 64 7.96 6.25 -13.61
N HIS A 65 7.88 6.64 -12.34
CA HIS A 65 7.04 5.93 -11.39
C HIS A 65 5.57 5.90 -11.83
N PRO A 66 4.94 4.71 -11.90
CA PRO A 66 3.67 4.53 -12.58
C PRO A 66 2.55 5.38 -11.98
N TRP A 67 2.60 5.75 -10.71
CA TRP A 67 1.57 6.55 -10.04
C TRP A 67 1.83 8.06 -10.01
N ARG A 68 2.89 8.55 -10.65
CA ARG A 68 3.08 10.00 -10.83
C ARG A 68 1.95 10.58 -11.66
N GLY A 69 1.39 11.70 -11.20
CA GLY A 69 0.27 12.38 -11.86
C GLY A 69 -1.05 11.60 -11.87
N ARG A 70 -1.13 10.44 -11.18
CA ARG A 70 -2.40 9.71 -11.05
C ARG A 70 -3.26 10.34 -9.97
N ARG A 71 -4.56 10.10 -10.12
CA ARG A 71 -5.58 10.46 -9.15
C ARG A 71 -6.11 9.20 -8.49
N PHE A 72 -6.12 9.16 -7.17
CA PHE A 72 -6.83 8.14 -6.41
C PHE A 72 -7.96 8.80 -5.63
N SER A 73 -9.10 8.12 -5.50
CA SER A 73 -10.21 8.62 -4.67
C SER A 73 -9.86 8.51 -3.19
N ALA A 74 -10.17 9.55 -2.41
CA ALA A 74 -9.86 9.58 -0.98
C ALA A 74 -10.69 8.58 -0.13
N GLY A 75 -11.75 8.01 -0.69
CA GLY A 75 -12.55 6.97 -0.06
C GLY A 75 -13.75 6.57 -0.93
N TRP A 76 -14.54 5.62 -0.44
CA TRP A 76 -15.80 5.25 -1.07
C TRP A 76 -16.80 6.41 -0.93
N GLY A 77 -17.24 7.00 -2.03
CA GLY A 77 -18.25 8.07 -2.03
C GLY A 77 -17.75 9.49 -1.73
N SER A 78 -16.44 9.71 -1.53
CA SER A 78 -15.90 11.08 -1.46
C SER A 78 -15.56 11.59 -2.86
N ARG A 79 -15.98 12.82 -3.17
CA ARG A 79 -15.53 13.56 -4.37
C ARG A 79 -14.10 14.12 -4.21
N GLY A 80 -13.46 13.87 -3.07
CA GLY A 80 -12.12 14.35 -2.76
C GLY A 80 -11.05 13.51 -3.45
N GLU A 81 -10.16 14.19 -4.15
CA GLU A 81 -8.92 13.58 -4.64
C GLU A 81 -8.00 13.31 -3.44
N LEU A 82 -7.43 12.10 -3.38
CA LEU A 82 -6.44 11.77 -2.37
C LEU A 82 -5.14 12.46 -2.71
N GLU A 83 -4.65 13.32 -1.81
CA GLU A 83 -3.29 13.83 -1.90
C GLU A 83 -2.32 12.73 -1.44
N PHE A 84 -1.40 12.36 -2.32
CA PHE A 84 -0.37 11.36 -2.03
C PHE A 84 0.94 11.71 -2.73
N ALA A 85 2.04 11.25 -2.13
CA ALA A 85 3.38 11.31 -2.71
C ALA A 85 3.80 9.89 -3.12
N PRO A 86 4.04 9.63 -4.42
CA PRO A 86 4.61 8.36 -4.83
C PRO A 86 6.03 8.19 -4.27
N VAL A 87 6.38 6.95 -3.94
CA VAL A 87 7.69 6.57 -3.39
C VAL A 87 8.30 5.46 -4.24
N HIS A 88 9.61 5.23 -4.11
CA HIS A 88 10.22 4.10 -4.78
C HIS A 88 9.59 2.79 -4.26
N PRO A 89 9.13 1.87 -5.13
CA PRO A 89 8.38 0.68 -4.73
C PRO A 89 9.32 -0.49 -4.39
N ASP A 90 10.08 -0.36 -3.31
CA ASP A 90 11.03 -1.38 -2.81
C ASP A 90 10.72 -1.87 -1.40
N VAL A 91 10.04 -1.07 -0.58
CA VAL A 91 9.69 -1.45 0.78
C VAL A 91 8.47 -2.37 0.78
N VAL A 92 8.66 -3.62 1.22
CA VAL A 92 7.60 -4.60 1.42
C VAL A 92 7.04 -4.49 2.84
N VAL A 93 5.71 -4.51 2.97
CA VAL A 93 5.01 -4.52 4.25
C VAL A 93 3.99 -5.64 4.33
N GLU A 94 3.80 -6.15 5.53
CA GLU A 94 2.71 -7.06 5.88
C GLU A 94 1.54 -6.24 6.44
N PHE A 95 0.32 -6.60 6.03
CA PHE A 95 -0.90 -5.97 6.50
C PHE A 95 -1.98 -7.01 6.81
N LEU A 96 -2.92 -6.61 7.67
CA LEU A 96 -4.09 -7.38 8.05
C LEU A 96 -5.33 -6.84 7.34
N ALA A 97 -6.10 -7.74 6.73
CA ALA A 97 -7.41 -7.44 6.16
C ALA A 97 -8.54 -8.11 6.93
N ASP A 98 -9.57 -7.35 7.24
CA ASP A 98 -10.77 -7.82 7.98
C ASP A 98 -11.92 -8.25 7.04
N THR A 99 -11.69 -8.28 5.72
CA THR A 99 -12.75 -8.51 4.72
C THR A 99 -12.31 -9.42 3.58
N THR A 100 -13.29 -9.88 2.81
CA THR A 100 -13.12 -10.64 1.57
C THR A 100 -12.29 -9.86 0.56
N VAL A 101 -11.36 -10.56 -0.06
CA VAL A 101 -10.53 -10.04 -1.15
C VAL A 101 -11.32 -10.12 -2.45
N ASP A 102 -11.46 -9.01 -3.16
CA ASP A 102 -12.04 -8.99 -4.51
C ASP A 102 -10.90 -8.89 -5.52
N ASP A 103 -10.62 -9.98 -6.25
CA ASP A 103 -9.62 -9.98 -7.34
C ASP A 103 -8.23 -9.47 -6.90
N GLY A 104 -7.78 -9.91 -5.71
CA GLY A 104 -6.52 -9.47 -5.11
C GLY A 104 -6.50 -8.01 -4.61
N ARG A 105 -7.65 -7.32 -4.61
CA ARG A 105 -7.81 -5.95 -4.12
C ARG A 105 -8.65 -5.89 -2.85
N TYR A 106 -8.26 -4.98 -1.97
CA TYR A 106 -8.86 -4.69 -0.68
C TYR A 106 -9.57 -3.33 -0.78
N ARG A 107 -10.91 -3.38 -0.89
CA ARG A 107 -11.73 -2.16 -1.02
C ARG A 107 -11.82 -1.35 0.27
N HIS A 108 -11.58 -1.98 1.41
CA HIS A 108 -11.58 -1.34 2.72
C HIS A 108 -10.14 -1.09 3.20
N PRO A 109 -9.92 -0.04 4.00
CA PRO A 109 -8.61 0.19 4.60
C PRO A 109 -8.12 -1.02 5.39
N VAL A 110 -6.85 -1.38 5.19
CA VAL A 110 -6.17 -2.50 5.86
C VAL A 110 -5.29 -2.00 7.00
N ARG A 111 -4.97 -2.86 7.97
CA ARG A 111 -4.09 -2.47 9.07
C ARG A 111 -2.65 -2.85 8.78
N PHE A 112 -1.74 -1.87 8.80
CA PHE A 112 -0.29 -2.15 8.76
C PHE A 112 0.13 -3.00 9.96
N LEU A 113 0.95 -4.03 9.72
CA LEU A 113 1.52 -4.87 10.76
C LEU A 113 3.01 -4.58 10.95
N ARG A 114 3.82 -4.79 9.91
CA ARG A 114 5.29 -4.65 9.97
C ARG A 114 5.91 -4.50 8.58
N VAL A 115 7.15 -4.00 8.55
CA VAL A 115 8.02 -4.08 7.37
C VAL A 115 8.58 -5.50 7.27
N ARG A 116 8.72 -6.01 6.04
CA ARG A 116 9.31 -7.31 5.72
C ARG A 116 10.66 -7.09 5.04
N GLU A 117 11.70 -6.86 5.85
CA GLU A 117 13.09 -6.70 5.37
C GLU A 117 13.65 -7.98 4.76
N ASP A 118 13.03 -9.12 5.05
CA ASP A 118 13.32 -10.42 4.48
C ASP A 118 12.74 -10.63 3.07
N LEU A 119 11.94 -9.67 2.58
CA LEU A 119 11.28 -9.74 1.27
C LEU A 119 11.65 -8.55 0.38
N THR A 120 11.69 -8.84 -0.92
CA THR A 120 11.84 -7.88 -2.01
C THR A 120 10.57 -7.85 -2.86
N ALA A 121 10.41 -6.79 -3.65
CA ALA A 121 9.20 -6.58 -4.45
C ALA A 121 8.93 -7.69 -5.47
N ASP A 122 9.97 -8.28 -6.06
CA ASP A 122 9.91 -9.36 -7.05
C ASP A 122 9.53 -10.73 -6.45
N GLN A 123 9.70 -10.89 -5.13
CA GLN A 123 9.28 -12.11 -4.42
C GLN A 123 7.79 -12.14 -4.12
N LEU A 124 7.06 -11.04 -4.34
CA LEU A 124 5.61 -11.02 -4.15
C LEU A 124 4.88 -11.64 -5.34
N PRO A 125 3.86 -12.49 -5.11
CA PRO A 125 3.00 -12.98 -6.18
C PRO A 125 2.43 -11.84 -7.04
N LEU A 126 2.32 -12.08 -8.33
CA LEU A 126 1.71 -11.14 -9.27
C LEU A 126 0.20 -11.03 -9.01
N LEU A 127 -0.34 -9.84 -9.24
CA LEU A 127 -1.78 -9.63 -9.17
C LEU A 127 -2.47 -10.30 -10.37
N GLY A 128 -3.39 -11.22 -10.11
CA GLY A 128 -4.20 -11.90 -11.14
C GLY A 128 -3.49 -13.07 -11.84
N ALA A 129 -2.37 -13.56 -11.29
CA ALA A 129 -1.71 -14.78 -11.72
C ALA A 129 -2.34 -16.04 -11.10
#